data_AF-A0A9D6TET9-F1
#
_entry.id   AF-A0A9D6TET9-F1
#
_cell.length_a   1.000
_cell.length_b   1.000
_cell.length_c   1.000
_cell.angle_alpha   90.00
_cell.angle_beta   90.00
_cell.angle_gamma   90.00
#
_symmetry.space_group_name_H-M   'P 1'
#
loop_
_entity.id
_entity.type
_entity.pdbx_description
1 polymer ?
#
loop_
_entity_poly.entity_id
_entity_poly.type
_entity_poly.pdbx_seq_one_letter_code
_entity_poly.pdbx_strand_id
1 'polypeptide(L)' 'MKLALPSIRHDQEGFAALIGVAEKTEACEFADVEIDMAHASWFDADMCAAFGAILYRLGRRLNDVCCRRSESA' A
#
# COMPACT_ATOMS: atom_id res chain seq x y z
N MET A 1 -0.91 -11.68 -3.57
CA MET A 1 0.34 -11.02 -3.19
C MET A 1 0.12 -10.25 -1.89
N LYS A 2 1.05 -10.34 -0.93
CA LYS A 2 0.95 -9.62 0.33
C LYS A 2 2.15 -8.70 0.52
N LEU A 3 1.90 -7.43 0.82
CA LEU A 3 2.93 -6.40 0.98
C LEU A 3 2.81 -5.73 2.35
N ALA A 4 3.86 -5.83 3.15
CA ALA A 4 3.95 -5.11 4.41
C ALA A 4 4.11 -3.60 4.16
N LEU A 5 3.26 -2.81 4.81
CA LEU A 5 3.33 -1.36 4.81
C LEU A 5 3.79 -0.87 6.20
N PRO A 6 4.93 -0.16 6.28
CA PRO A 6 5.35 0.45 7.53
C PRO A 6 4.48 1.69 7.84
N SER A 7 4.75 2.35 8.96
CA SER A 7 4.20 3.68 9.19
C SER A 7 4.65 4.64 8.10
N ILE A 8 3.70 5.37 7.53
CA ILE A 8 3.96 6.34 6.46
C ILE A 8 4.00 7.72 7.09
N ARG A 9 5.20 8.30 7.07
CA ARG A 9 5.46 9.67 7.47
C ARG A 9 5.67 10.56 6.25
N HIS A 10 5.44 11.85 6.38
CA HIS A 10 5.77 12.84 5.36
C HIS A 10 7.27 13.15 5.36
N ASP A 11 8.06 12.10 5.14
CA ASP A 11 9.51 12.13 5.04
C ASP A 11 9.98 11.23 3.89
N GLN A 12 11.29 11.23 3.64
CA GLN A 12 11.88 10.46 2.56
C GLN A 12 11.58 8.96 2.66
N GLU A 13 11.57 8.39 3.88
CA GLU A 13 11.34 6.96 4.09
C GLU A 13 9.89 6.57 3.81
N GLY A 14 8.93 7.40 4.24
CA GLY A 14 7.51 7.20 3.95
C GLY A 14 7.20 7.28 2.45
N PHE A 15 7.78 8.25 1.73
CA PHE A 15 7.67 8.30 0.27
C PHE A 15 8.32 7.08 -0.40
N ALA A 16 9.52 6.71 0.03
CA ALA A 16 10.23 5.55 -0.51
C ALA A 16 9.44 4.24 -0.31
N ALA A 17 8.76 4.09 0.84
CA ALA A 17 7.89 2.95 1.09
C ALA A 17 6.72 2.89 0.10
N LEU A 18 6.05 4.02 -0.17
CA LEU A 18 4.97 4.08 -1.17
C LEU A 18 5.47 3.79 -2.59
N ILE A 19 6.64 4.30 -2.98
CA ILE A 19 7.27 3.99 -4.26
C ILE A 19 7.55 2.48 -4.36
N GLY A 20 8.11 1.88 -3.32
CA GLY A 20 8.37 0.44 -3.27
C GLY A 20 7.11 -0.41 -3.43
N VAL A 21 5.95 0.05 -2.93
CA VAL A 21 4.66 -0.61 -3.21
C VAL A 21 4.31 -0.50 -4.69
N ALA A 22 4.42 0.70 -5.28
CA ALA A 22 4.10 0.92 -6.68
C ALA A 22 4.99 0.09 -7.63
N GLU A 23 6.29 0.01 -7.37
CA GLU A 23 7.24 -0.78 -8.16
C GLU A 23 6.97 -2.28 -8.06
N LYS A 24 6.80 -2.80 -6.84
CA LYS A 24 6.52 -4.23 -6.62
C LYS A 24 5.22 -4.70 -7.26
N THR A 25 4.30 -3.77 -7.50
CA THR A 25 2.99 -4.06 -8.07
C THR A 25 2.82 -3.57 -9.50
N GLU A 26 3.89 -3.05 -10.13
CA GLU A 26 3.82 -2.45 -11.45
C GLU A 26 3.35 -3.42 -12.53
N ALA A 27 3.71 -4.71 -12.43
CA ALA A 27 3.34 -5.75 -13.37
C ALA A 27 2.18 -6.64 -12.86
N CYS A 28 1.54 -6.29 -11.74
CA CYS A 28 0.43 -7.08 -11.20
C CYS A 28 -0.87 -6.83 -11.98
N GLU A 29 -1.46 -7.91 -12.47
CA GLU A 29 -2.76 -7.92 -13.16
C GLU A 29 -3.54 -9.17 -12.75
N PHE A 30 -4.86 -9.07 -12.65
CA PHE A 30 -5.75 -10.19 -12.27
C PHE A 30 -5.34 -10.90 -10.96
N ALA A 31 -4.75 -10.18 -10.01
CA ALA A 31 -4.21 -10.74 -8.78
C ALA A 31 -4.92 -10.19 -7.53
N ASP A 32 -4.99 -11.01 -6.49
CA ASP A 32 -5.37 -10.54 -5.16
C ASP A 32 -4.16 -9.84 -4.51
N VAL A 33 -4.30 -8.58 -4.12
CA VAL A 33 -3.25 -7.77 -3.48
C VAL A 33 -3.70 -7.35 -2.10
N GLU A 34 -3.02 -7.87 -1.08
CA GLU A 34 -3.19 -7.48 0.31
C GLU A 34 -2.10 -6.49 0.71
N ILE A 35 -2.48 -5.27 1.08
CA ILE A 35 -1.60 -4.34 1.78
C ILE A 35 -1.74 -4.59 3.28
N ASP A 36 -0.70 -5.16 3.87
CA ASP A 36 -0.64 -5.47 5.29
C ASP A 36 -0.20 -4.22 6.07
N MET A 37 -1.16 -3.64 6.76
CA MET A 37 -1.03 -2.42 7.56
C MET A 37 -0.81 -2.72 9.06
N ALA A 38 -0.48 -3.96 9.45
CA ALA A 38 -0.28 -4.34 10.85
C ALA A 38 0.80 -3.49 11.54
N HIS A 39 1.85 -3.11 10.81
CA HIS A 39 2.95 -2.30 11.32
C HIS A 39 2.81 -0.80 11.02
N ALA A 40 1.77 -0.39 10.29
CA ALA A 40 1.49 1.01 10.01
C ALA A 40 0.77 1.65 11.21
N SER A 41 1.52 1.94 12.28
CA SER A 41 0.99 2.61 13.48
C SER A 41 0.59 4.06 13.23
N TRP A 42 1.11 4.67 12.17
CA TRP A 42 0.76 6.01 11.73
C TRP A 42 0.77 6.12 10.21
N PHE A 43 -0.10 6.99 9.69
CA PHE A 43 -0.15 7.34 8.28
C PHE A 43 -0.45 8.83 8.16
N ASP A 44 0.48 9.64 7.66
CA ASP A 44 0.30 11.08 7.50
C ASP A 44 -0.78 11.39 6.45
N ALA A 45 -1.66 12.34 6.76
CA ALA A 45 -2.89 12.57 5.99
C ALA A 45 -2.63 13.09 4.57
N ASP A 46 -1.58 13.89 4.37
CA ASP A 46 -1.14 14.38 3.07
C ASP A 46 -0.59 13.27 2.16
N MET A 47 -0.08 12.18 2.75
CA MET A 47 0.40 11.01 2.01
C MET A 47 -0.74 10.14 1.47
N CYS A 48 -1.98 10.32 1.94
CA CYS A 48 -3.12 9.49 1.53
C CYS A 48 -3.44 9.64 0.05
N ALA A 49 -3.22 10.83 -0.53
CA ALA A 49 -3.44 11.07 -1.95
C ALA A 49 -2.51 10.23 -2.83
N ALA A 50 -1.22 10.18 -2.48
CA ALA A 50 -0.23 9.39 -3.19
C ALA A 50 -0.55 7.89 -3.08
N PHE A 51 -0.86 7.41 -1.87
CA PHE A 51 -1.23 6.01 -1.67
C PHE A 51 -2.53 5.64 -2.38
N GLY A 52 -3.55 6.50 -2.33
CA GLY A 52 -4.81 6.31 -3.05
C GLY A 52 -4.63 6.20 -4.57
N ALA A 53 -3.72 6.99 -5.15
CA ALA A 53 -3.39 6.89 -6.58
C ALA A 53 -2.76 5.53 -6.94
N ILE A 54 -1.91 4.98 -6.07
CA ILE A 54 -1.33 3.65 -6.24
C ILE A 54 -2.43 2.58 -6.20
N LEU A 55 -3.29 2.60 -5.19
CA LEU A 55 -4.40 1.64 -5.06
C LEU A 55 -5.36 1.73 -6.25
N TYR A 56 -5.67 2.94 -6.71
CA TYR A 56 -6.51 3.16 -7.89
C TYR A 56 -5.90 2.53 -9.16
N ARG A 57 -4.60 2.76 -9.40
CA ARG A 57 -3.89 2.14 -10.54
C ARG A 57 -3.93 0.62 -10.46
N LEU A 58 -3.81 0.05 -9.27
CA LEU A 58 -3.87 -1.40 -9.08
C LEU A 58 -5.26 -1.97 -9.36
N GLY A 59 -6.31 -1.37 -8.81
CA GLY A 59 -7.69 -1.80 -9.08
C GLY A 59 -8.07 -1.69 -10.56
N ARG A 60 -7.55 -0.68 -11.28
CA ARG A 60 -7.73 -0.52 -12.74
C ARG A 60 -7.19 -1.67 -13.58
N ARG A 61 -6.31 -2.51 -13.03
CA ARG A 61 -5.73 -3.69 -13.69
C ARG A 61 -6.39 -5.00 -13.27
N LEU A 62 -7.65 -4.91 -12.81
CA LEU A 62 -8.47 -6.05 -12.40
C LEU A 62 -7.85 -6.84 -11.23
N ASN A 63 -7.03 -6.17 -10.43
CA ASN A 63 -6.57 -6.72 -9.15
C ASN A 63 -7.66 -6.50 -8.10
N ASP A 64 -7.89 -7.51 -7.26
CA ASP A 64 -8.67 -7.33 -6.03
C ASP A 64 -7.72 -6.79 -4.95
N VAL A 65 -7.96 -5.56 -4.48
CA VAL A 65 -7.03 -4.86 -3.59
C VAL A 65 -7.71 -4.63 -2.24
N CYS A 66 -7.11 -5.14 -1.17
CA CYS A 66 -7.59 -4.90 0.18
C CYS A 66 -6.47 -4.45 1.12
N CYS A 67 -6.83 -3.58 2.06
CA CYS A 67 -5.97 -3.19 3.17
C CYS A 67 -6.41 -3.96 4.41
N ARG A 68 -5.50 -4.70 5.02
CA ARG A 68 -5.78 -5.43 6.27
C ARG A 68 -4.84 -5.01 7.38
N ARG A 69 -5.39 -4.86 8.58
CA ARG A 69 -4.62 -4.95 9.82
C ARG A 69 -4.83 -6.35 10.36
N SER A 70 -3.77 -7.10 10.61
CA SER A 70 -3.88 -8.31 11.42
C SER A 70 -4.14 -7.88 12.86
N GLU A 71 -5.35 -8.11 13.36
CA GLU A 71 -5.63 -8.08 14.78
C GLU A 71 -4.92 -9.30 15.40
N SER A 72 -3.89 -9.05 16.20
CA SER A 72 -3.32 -10.10 17.05
C SER A 72 -4.40 -10.52 18.05
N ALA A 73 -4.85 -11.77 17.94
CA ALA A 73 -5.70 -12.43 18.94
C ALA A 73 -4.97 -12.57 20.29
#